data_AF-A0A934M8U4-F1
#
_entry.id   AF-A0A934M8U4-F1
#
_cell.length_a   1.000
_cell.length_b   1.000
_cell.length_c   1.000
_cell.angle_alpha   90.00
_cell.angle_beta   90.00
_cell.angle_gamma   90.00
#
_symmetry.space_group_name_H-M   'P 1'
#
loop_
_entity.id
_entity.type
_entity.pdbx_description
1 polymer ?
#
loop_
_entity_poly.entity_id
_entity_poly.type
_entity_poly.pdbx_seq_one_letter_code
_entity_poly.pdbx_strand_id
1 'polypeptide(L)'
;MNRKKLVSKIMTAVIAGGVLLSTGGYVFAKSNVSGTTGAHKKAQETRMNKKNPTDNMKSELDKLVTAGTITQKQETNIINAMKQEQADRKTEMDKIKNMTEAERKSYFENQKTAEKTNFLSKLVTAGTLTQDQANAVRNAIHQGPGRREGEANPQRLKTQLDKLVTTGTITQTEENNILKYLTDKYTEKKAEMDKVKNMTETERKSYFESKKSTEKTDFLSELVTTGIISQDKADAIKATMPTPKDHSTKDHSTKTN
;
A
#
# COMPACT_ATOMS: atom_id res chain seq x y z
N MET A 1 40.87 -40.84 3.54
CA MET A 1 41.06 -40.53 2.11
C MET A 1 40.08 -41.38 1.30
N ASN A 2 38.98 -40.81 0.79
CA ASN A 2 38.09 -41.49 -0.14
C ASN A 2 37.38 -40.45 -1.03
N ARG A 3 37.64 -40.55 -2.34
CA ARG A 3 37.30 -39.60 -3.40
C ARG A 3 35.82 -39.74 -3.80
N LYS A 4 35.05 -38.65 -3.71
CA LYS A 4 33.70 -38.55 -4.30
C LYS A 4 33.85 -38.36 -5.81
N LYS A 5 33.28 -39.27 -6.61
CA LYS A 5 33.22 -39.17 -8.08
C LYS A 5 32.20 -38.11 -8.48
N LEU A 6 32.68 -37.06 -9.15
CA LEU A 6 31.92 -36.12 -9.96
C LEU A 6 31.45 -36.83 -11.24
N VAL A 7 30.15 -36.78 -11.54
CA VAL A 7 29.63 -37.10 -12.87
C VAL A 7 28.81 -35.91 -13.35
N SER A 8 29.43 -35.16 -14.26
CA SER A 8 28.84 -34.12 -15.10
C SER A 8 27.93 -34.77 -16.15
N LYS A 9 26.72 -34.25 -16.34
CA LYS A 9 25.90 -34.51 -17.51
C LYS A 9 25.47 -33.18 -18.12
N ILE A 10 26.10 -32.87 -19.26
CA ILE A 10 25.76 -31.80 -20.19
C ILE A 10 24.64 -32.34 -21.08
N MET A 11 23.49 -31.67 -21.15
CA MET A 11 22.48 -31.91 -22.18
C MET A 11 22.32 -30.66 -23.04
N THR A 12 22.96 -30.74 -24.19
CA THR A 12 22.87 -29.87 -25.35
C THR A 12 21.47 -29.95 -25.94
N ALA A 13 20.80 -28.82 -26.15
CA ALA A 13 19.62 -28.72 -27.00
C ALA A 13 19.77 -27.52 -27.94
N VAL A 14 20.02 -27.84 -29.21
CA VAL A 14 20.01 -26.93 -30.36
C VAL A 14 18.73 -27.19 -31.14
N ILE A 15 17.86 -26.18 -31.28
CA ILE A 15 16.81 -26.09 -32.31
C ILE A 15 16.73 -24.59 -32.66
N ALA A 16 17.43 -24.13 -33.70
CA ALA A 16 17.00 -24.05 -35.10
C ALA A 16 15.92 -22.97 -35.36
N GLY A 17 16.42 -21.82 -35.81
CA GLY A 17 15.91 -20.88 -36.81
C GLY A 17 14.41 -20.78 -37.14
N GLY A 18 13.91 -19.54 -37.05
CA GLY A 18 12.69 -19.10 -37.73
C GLY A 18 12.61 -17.56 -37.74
N VAL A 19 13.27 -16.93 -38.71
CA VAL A 19 13.10 -15.50 -39.05
C VAL A 19 11.76 -15.33 -39.74
N LEU A 20 10.97 -14.31 -39.37
CA LEU A 20 10.15 -13.57 -40.34
C LEU A 20 9.90 -12.14 -39.83
N LEU A 21 10.52 -11.20 -40.55
CA LEU A 21 10.24 -9.77 -40.56
C LEU A 21 8.81 -9.55 -41.09
N SER A 22 7.98 -8.78 -40.39
CA SER A 22 6.88 -8.08 -41.02
C SER A 22 6.78 -6.65 -40.49
N THR A 23 7.19 -5.75 -41.38
CA THR A 23 7.04 -4.30 -41.31
C THR A 23 5.64 -3.91 -41.75
N GLY A 24 5.07 -2.90 -41.10
CA GLY A 24 3.88 -2.17 -41.57
C GLY A 24 3.04 -1.68 -40.39
N GLY A 25 2.68 -0.41 -40.24
CA GLY A 25 2.97 0.82 -40.97
C GLY A 25 2.30 1.92 -40.14
N TYR A 26 3.03 2.98 -39.77
CA TYR A 26 2.44 4.12 -39.09
C TYR A 26 1.63 4.94 -40.10
N VAL A 27 0.30 4.97 -39.97
CA VAL A 27 -0.53 5.90 -40.73
C VAL A 27 -0.66 7.19 -39.93
N PHE A 28 0.16 8.18 -40.30
CA PHE A 28 0.05 9.55 -39.83
C PHE A 28 -0.90 10.30 -40.77
N ALA A 29 -2.16 10.49 -40.38
CA ALA A 29 -3.09 11.33 -41.13
C ALA A 29 -2.74 12.80 -40.91
N LYS A 30 -2.07 13.39 -41.90
CA LYS A 30 -1.91 14.83 -42.08
C LYS A 30 -2.99 15.30 -43.04
N SER A 31 -3.80 16.27 -42.63
CA SER A 31 -4.16 17.44 -43.46
C SER A 31 -4.97 18.47 -42.66
N ASN A 32 -4.53 19.70 -42.81
CA ASN A 32 -5.02 20.93 -42.18
C ASN A 32 -6.37 21.35 -42.77
N VAL A 33 -7.19 22.09 -42.00
CA VAL A 33 -7.82 23.36 -42.44
C VAL A 33 -8.50 24.05 -41.25
N SER A 34 -8.24 25.36 -41.20
CA SER A 34 -8.78 26.37 -40.29
C SER A 34 -10.23 26.70 -40.64
N GLY A 35 -11.09 27.03 -39.66
CA GLY A 35 -12.43 27.55 -39.98
C GLY A 35 -13.48 27.44 -38.87
N THR A 36 -13.38 28.36 -37.93
CA THR A 36 -14.43 29.03 -37.11
C THR A 36 -15.88 28.51 -37.02
N THR A 37 -16.41 28.70 -35.82
CA THR A 37 -17.80 28.95 -35.38
C THR A 37 -18.66 27.76 -34.93
N GLY A 38 -19.29 27.97 -33.77
CA GLY A 38 -20.44 27.19 -33.31
C GLY A 38 -20.19 26.43 -32.02
N ALA A 39 -20.65 27.02 -30.91
CA ALA A 39 -21.21 26.39 -29.71
C ALA A 39 -20.69 25.01 -29.29
N HIS A 40 -20.19 24.90 -28.06
CA HIS A 40 -20.32 23.76 -27.12
C HIS A 40 -19.08 23.70 -26.21
N LYS A 41 -18.99 24.53 -25.15
CA LYS A 41 -18.30 24.18 -23.88
C LYS A 41 -18.80 25.04 -22.71
N LYS A 42 -20.09 24.89 -22.33
CA LYS A 42 -20.51 25.03 -20.93
C LYS A 42 -20.71 23.61 -20.38
N ALA A 43 -19.62 22.95 -20.02
CA ALA A 43 -19.63 21.71 -19.26
C ALA A 43 -18.22 21.42 -18.74
N GLN A 44 -17.66 22.33 -17.95
CA GLN A 44 -16.47 22.02 -17.17
C GLN A 44 -16.48 22.74 -15.81
N GLU A 45 -17.60 22.70 -15.11
CA GLU A 45 -17.66 23.03 -13.69
C GLU A 45 -18.48 21.97 -12.95
N THR A 46 -17.84 20.81 -12.78
CA THR A 46 -18.12 19.90 -11.66
C THR A 46 -16.90 18.98 -11.48
N ARG A 47 -15.71 19.58 -11.46
CA ARG A 47 -14.59 18.94 -10.77
C ARG A 47 -14.91 19.08 -9.28
N MET A 48 -15.44 18.02 -8.68
CA MET A 48 -15.56 17.92 -7.22
C MET A 48 -14.28 18.47 -6.59
N ASN A 49 -14.47 19.43 -5.67
CA ASN A 49 -13.43 20.12 -4.93
C ASN A 49 -12.50 19.08 -4.27
N LYS A 50 -11.42 18.69 -4.96
CA LYS A 50 -10.42 17.78 -4.42
C LYS A 50 -9.57 18.62 -3.47
N LYS A 51 -10.07 18.78 -2.24
CA LYS A 51 -9.37 19.42 -1.12
C LYS A 51 -7.92 18.97 -1.13
N ASN A 52 -6.96 19.89 -1.03
CA ASN A 52 -5.55 19.51 -1.12
C ASN A 52 -5.26 18.44 -0.06
N PRO A 53 -4.46 17.40 -0.36
CA PRO A 53 -4.10 16.38 0.63
C PRO A 53 -3.50 16.98 1.92
N THR A 54 -2.89 18.16 1.81
CA THR A 54 -2.36 18.96 2.94
C THR A 54 -3.46 19.53 3.85
N ASP A 55 -4.63 19.86 3.30
CA ASP A 55 -5.71 20.50 4.05
C ASP A 55 -6.47 19.49 4.89
N ASN A 56 -6.65 18.26 4.38
CA ASN A 56 -7.14 17.14 5.17
C ASN A 56 -6.15 16.78 6.28
N MET A 57 -4.86 16.85 6.00
CA MET A 57 -3.82 16.55 6.98
C MET A 57 -3.80 17.55 8.13
N LYS A 58 -3.85 18.84 7.80
CA LYS A 58 -3.91 19.91 8.79
C LYS A 58 -5.10 19.73 9.73
N SER A 59 -6.28 19.44 9.18
CA SER A 59 -7.48 19.20 9.99
C SER A 59 -7.33 18.05 10.99
N GLU A 60 -6.57 16.99 10.69
CA GLU A 60 -6.31 15.90 11.63
C GLU A 60 -5.29 16.30 12.70
N LEU A 61 -4.29 17.12 12.36
CA LEU A 61 -3.34 17.66 13.33
C LEU A 61 -3.98 18.69 14.26
N ASP A 62 -4.89 19.53 13.75
CA ASP A 62 -5.67 20.48 14.54
C ASP A 62 -6.41 19.76 15.69
N LYS A 63 -7.00 18.58 15.44
CA LYS A 63 -7.64 17.77 16.49
C LYS A 63 -6.66 17.34 17.58
N LEU A 64 -5.42 16.99 17.22
CA LEU A 64 -4.39 16.63 18.18
C LEU A 64 -3.91 17.84 19.00
N VAL A 65 -3.92 19.03 18.40
CA VAL A 65 -3.67 20.29 19.11
C VAL A 65 -4.80 20.59 20.10
N THR A 66 -6.05 20.48 19.67
CA THR A 66 -7.21 20.66 20.56
C THR A 66 -7.23 19.66 21.70
N ALA A 67 -6.83 18.41 21.45
CA ALA A 67 -6.70 17.38 22.47
C ALA A 67 -5.47 17.58 23.40
N GLY A 68 -4.66 18.62 23.19
CA GLY A 68 -3.45 18.87 23.96
C GLY A 68 -2.34 17.84 23.77
N THR A 69 -2.48 16.94 22.79
CA THR A 69 -1.49 15.90 22.50
C THR A 69 -0.23 16.50 21.89
N ILE A 70 -0.37 17.49 21.01
CA ILE A 70 0.74 18.27 20.45
C ILE A 70 0.46 19.77 20.60
N THR A 71 1.50 20.60 20.55
CA THR A 71 1.37 22.06 20.52
C THR A 71 1.21 22.59 19.09
N GLN A 72 0.72 23.83 18.94
CA GLN A 72 0.65 24.51 17.63
C GLN A 72 2.03 24.63 16.95
N LYS A 73 3.10 24.83 17.75
CA LYS A 73 4.47 24.85 17.24
C LYS A 73 4.89 23.48 16.69
N GLN A 74 4.54 22.40 17.39
CA GLN A 74 4.80 21.04 16.95
C GLN A 74 4.01 20.70 15.68
N GLU A 75 2.74 21.08 15.58
CA GLU A 75 1.95 20.97 14.35
C GLU A 75 2.64 21.65 13.16
N THR A 76 3.07 22.90 13.35
CA THR A 76 3.76 23.66 12.29
C THR A 76 5.02 22.94 11.83
N ASN A 77 5.82 22.42 12.76
CA ASN A 77 7.02 21.66 12.45
C ASN A 77 6.71 20.35 11.70
N ILE A 78 5.63 19.65 12.06
CA ILE A 78 5.15 18.46 11.35
C ILE A 78 4.80 18.81 9.90
N ILE A 79 4.01 19.87 9.68
CA ILE A 79 3.58 20.30 8.34
C ILE A 79 4.81 20.66 7.49
N ASN A 80 5.77 21.39 8.05
CA ASN A 80 6.98 21.80 7.34
C ASN A 80 7.86 20.58 6.98
N ALA A 81 8.07 19.66 7.93
CA ALA A 81 8.82 18.43 7.67
C ALA A 81 8.18 17.58 6.56
N MET A 82 6.85 17.48 6.55
CA MET A 82 6.12 16.78 5.49
C MET A 82 6.26 17.44 4.12
N LYS A 83 6.19 18.78 4.05
CA LYS A 83 6.39 19.53 2.80
C LYS A 83 7.81 19.33 2.27
N GLN A 84 8.80 19.38 3.15
CA GLN A 84 10.20 19.14 2.77
C GLN A 84 10.36 17.72 2.21
N GLU A 85 9.85 16.71 2.91
CA GLU A 85 9.95 15.32 2.43
C GLU A 85 9.24 15.11 1.08
N GLN A 86 8.13 15.81 0.83
CA GLN A 86 7.48 15.78 -0.48
C GLN A 86 8.35 16.42 -1.57
N ALA A 87 9.00 17.55 -1.28
CA ALA A 87 9.92 18.22 -2.21
C ALA A 87 11.16 17.34 -2.50
N ASP A 88 11.73 16.73 -1.47
CA ASP A 88 12.87 15.82 -1.58
C ASP A 88 12.48 14.61 -2.45
N ARG A 89 11.33 13.98 -2.18
CA ARG A 89 10.82 12.87 -3.00
C ARG A 89 10.58 13.28 -4.44
N LYS A 90 10.04 14.47 -4.70
CA LYS A 90 9.83 14.95 -6.06
C LYS A 90 11.15 15.09 -6.80
N THR A 91 12.12 15.74 -6.17
CA THR A 91 13.48 15.90 -6.70
C THR A 91 14.12 14.55 -6.99
N GLU A 92 13.97 13.59 -6.08
CA GLU A 92 14.52 12.25 -6.26
C GLU A 92 13.85 11.48 -7.40
N MET A 93 12.53 11.60 -7.53
CA MET A 93 11.80 11.00 -8.65
C MET A 93 12.24 11.59 -10.00
N ASP A 94 12.51 12.89 -10.06
CA ASP A 94 12.97 13.53 -11.30
C ASP A 94 14.40 13.08 -11.66
N LYS A 95 15.28 12.83 -10.68
CA LYS A 95 16.57 12.17 -10.92
C LYS A 95 16.38 10.76 -11.47
N ILE A 96 15.55 9.93 -10.83
CA ILE A 96 15.32 8.52 -11.23
C ILE A 96 14.73 8.40 -12.65
N LYS A 97 13.86 9.35 -13.05
CA LYS A 97 13.29 9.38 -14.40
C LYS A 97 14.36 9.61 -15.48
N ASN A 98 15.39 10.39 -15.15
CA ASN A 98 16.45 10.76 -16.08
C ASN A 98 17.63 9.76 -16.10
N MET A 99 17.63 8.76 -15.22
CA MET A 99 18.63 7.68 -15.19
C MET A 99 18.34 6.58 -16.23
N THR A 100 19.40 5.99 -16.77
CA THR A 100 19.32 4.74 -17.55
C THR A 100 18.91 3.55 -16.68
N GLU A 101 18.57 2.43 -17.29
CA GLU A 101 18.15 1.22 -16.57
C GLU A 101 19.27 0.65 -15.68
N ALA A 102 20.51 0.66 -16.17
CA ALA A 102 21.68 0.22 -15.40
C ALA A 102 21.97 1.13 -14.20
N GLU A 103 21.92 2.45 -14.39
CA GLU A 103 22.10 3.43 -13.30
C GLU A 103 20.98 3.34 -12.28
N ARG A 104 19.73 3.19 -12.73
CA ARG A 104 18.58 3.01 -11.84
C ARG A 104 18.70 1.74 -11.00
N LYS A 105 19.19 0.64 -11.57
CA LYS A 105 19.43 -0.61 -10.84
C LYS A 105 20.49 -0.41 -9.74
N SER A 106 21.63 0.18 -10.08
CA SER A 106 22.70 0.50 -9.12
C SER A 106 22.21 1.45 -8.02
N TYR A 107 21.45 2.49 -8.38
CA TYR A 107 20.84 3.41 -7.45
C TYR A 107 19.95 2.68 -6.43
N PHE A 108 19.04 1.82 -6.87
CA PHE A 108 18.16 1.09 -5.95
C PHE A 108 18.89 0.05 -5.10
N GLU A 109 19.97 -0.56 -5.61
CA GLU A 109 20.81 -1.45 -4.82
C GLU A 109 21.50 -0.70 -3.68
N ASN A 110 22.05 0.48 -3.94
CA ASN A 110 22.64 1.35 -2.91
C ASN A 110 21.60 1.86 -1.91
N GLN A 111 20.37 2.16 -2.36
CA GLN A 111 19.28 2.59 -1.47
C GLN A 111 18.69 1.46 -0.61
N LYS A 112 19.02 0.18 -0.86
CA LYS A 112 18.57 -0.93 0.02
C LYS A 112 19.21 -0.90 1.39
N THR A 113 20.45 -0.40 1.49
CA THR A 113 21.24 -0.35 2.71
C THR A 113 21.16 1.01 3.40
N ALA A 114 20.66 2.05 2.71
CA ALA A 114 20.43 3.36 3.30
C ALA A 114 19.39 3.29 4.43
N GLU A 115 19.70 3.89 5.58
CA GLU A 115 18.73 4.02 6.66
C GLU A 115 17.54 4.86 6.21
N LYS A 116 16.35 4.28 6.35
CA LYS A 116 15.09 4.96 6.03
C LYS A 116 14.53 5.61 7.28
N THR A 117 15.04 6.79 7.61
CA THR A 117 14.49 7.60 8.70
C THR A 117 13.29 8.40 8.19
N ASN A 118 12.09 8.08 8.67
CA ASN A 118 10.90 8.85 8.31
C ASN A 118 10.91 10.24 9.00
N PHE A 119 10.13 11.18 8.46
CA PHE A 119 10.13 12.56 8.97
C PHE A 119 9.74 12.66 10.46
N LEU A 120 8.82 11.82 10.95
CA LEU A 120 8.44 11.79 12.37
C LEU A 120 9.60 11.36 13.27
N SER A 121 10.37 10.35 12.85
CA SER A 121 11.56 9.91 13.58
C SER A 121 12.59 11.02 13.65
N LYS A 122 12.80 11.79 12.57
CA LYS A 122 13.68 12.97 12.59
C LYS A 122 13.20 14.01 13.61
N LEU A 123 11.90 14.25 13.71
CA LEU A 123 11.32 15.19 14.68
C LEU A 123 11.45 14.68 16.13
N VAL A 124 11.39 13.37 16.37
CA VAL A 124 11.64 12.77 17.68
C VAL A 124 13.12 12.91 18.06
N THR A 125 14.03 12.54 17.17
CA THR A 125 15.48 12.67 17.39
C THR A 125 15.88 14.13 17.64
N ALA A 126 15.23 15.08 16.96
CA ALA A 126 15.44 16.51 17.16
C ALA A 126 14.79 17.05 18.46
N GLY A 127 14.15 16.20 19.27
CA GLY A 127 13.44 16.60 20.51
C GLY A 127 12.20 17.45 20.27
N THR A 128 11.74 17.58 19.02
CA THR A 128 10.54 18.34 18.69
C THR A 128 9.28 17.61 19.09
N LEU A 129 9.27 16.27 19.02
CA LEU A 129 8.17 15.41 19.45
C LEU A 129 8.67 14.37 20.44
N THR A 130 7.82 13.95 21.37
CA THR A 130 8.03 12.69 22.07
C THR A 130 7.65 11.50 21.17
N GLN A 131 8.09 10.30 21.54
CA GLN A 131 7.71 9.09 20.82
C GLN A 131 6.18 8.88 20.78
N ASP A 132 5.50 9.16 21.90
CA ASP A 132 4.04 9.05 22.01
C ASP A 132 3.32 10.07 21.14
N GLN A 133 3.82 11.30 21.08
CA GLN A 133 3.32 12.33 20.17
C GLN A 133 3.49 11.92 18.71
N ALA A 134 4.66 11.40 18.34
CA ALA A 134 4.90 10.90 16.98
C ALA A 134 3.98 9.72 16.63
N ASN A 135 3.66 8.84 17.59
CA ASN A 135 2.70 7.75 17.40
C ASN A 135 1.28 8.27 17.21
N ALA A 136 0.84 9.24 18.02
CA ALA A 136 -0.47 9.87 17.88
C ALA A 136 -0.61 10.59 16.53
N VAL A 137 0.41 11.34 16.12
CA VAL A 137 0.48 11.99 14.81
C VAL A 137 0.41 10.94 13.70
N ARG A 138 1.23 9.89 13.75
CA ARG A 138 1.19 8.77 12.79
C ARG A 138 -0.22 8.19 12.66
N ASN A 139 -0.92 8.02 13.78
CA ASN A 139 -2.27 7.47 13.81
C ASN A 139 -3.29 8.40 13.16
N ALA A 140 -3.16 9.72 13.36
CA ALA A 140 -4.03 10.73 12.79
C ALA A 140 -3.78 10.93 11.28
N ILE A 141 -2.52 11.06 10.87
CA ILE A 141 -2.15 11.37 9.47
C ILE A 141 -2.37 10.20 8.51
N HIS A 142 -2.27 8.97 9.00
CA HIS A 142 -2.51 7.79 8.17
C HIS A 142 -4.00 7.47 7.99
N GLN A 143 -4.94 8.37 8.31
CA GLN A 143 -6.38 8.15 8.08
C GLN A 143 -6.86 8.46 6.64
N GLY A 144 -5.96 8.81 5.72
CA GLY A 144 -6.32 9.16 4.33
C GLY A 144 -6.74 7.98 3.43
N PRO A 145 -7.56 8.22 2.37
CA PRO A 145 -8.20 7.22 1.50
C PRO A 145 -7.26 6.47 0.53
N GLY A 146 -5.96 6.39 0.82
CA GLY A 146 -4.95 5.77 -0.03
C GLY A 146 -4.13 4.69 0.66
N ARG A 147 -4.67 4.02 1.67
CA ARG A 147 -3.93 2.96 2.38
C ARG A 147 -3.67 1.77 1.47
N ARG A 148 -2.42 1.30 1.47
CA ARG A 148 -2.12 -0.12 1.23
C ARG A 148 -2.78 -0.90 2.36
N GLU A 149 -3.61 -1.85 1.99
CA GLU A 149 -4.42 -2.76 2.80
C GLU A 149 -3.58 -3.73 3.67
N GLY A 150 -2.44 -3.29 4.22
CA GLY A 150 -1.44 -4.20 4.81
C GLY A 150 -0.74 -3.72 6.07
N GLU A 151 -0.86 -2.45 6.48
CA GLU A 151 -0.39 -2.00 7.80
C GLU A 151 -1.58 -1.96 8.77
N ALA A 152 -1.84 -3.12 9.38
CA ALA A 152 -2.68 -3.19 10.57
C ALA A 152 -2.07 -2.24 11.62
N ASN A 153 -2.83 -1.23 12.05
CA ASN A 153 -2.46 -0.45 13.21
C ASN A 153 -2.99 -1.21 14.43
N PRO A 154 -2.13 -1.84 15.25
CA PRO A 154 -2.58 -2.68 16.36
C PRO A 154 -3.50 -1.93 17.32
N GLN A 155 -3.25 -0.64 17.53
CA GLN A 155 -4.05 0.20 18.42
C GLN A 155 -5.46 0.42 17.89
N ARG A 156 -5.62 0.69 16.58
CA ARG A 156 -6.94 0.89 15.96
C ARG A 156 -7.75 -0.40 15.97
N LEU A 157 -7.10 -1.51 15.64
CA LEU A 157 -7.72 -2.81 15.65
C LEU A 157 -8.17 -3.18 17.06
N LYS A 158 -7.31 -2.95 18.07
CA LYS A 158 -7.68 -3.11 19.46
C LYS A 158 -8.92 -2.29 19.81
N THR A 159 -8.94 -0.99 19.48
CA THR A 159 -10.13 -0.15 19.74
C THR A 159 -11.40 -0.65 19.05
N GLN A 160 -11.29 -1.29 17.88
CA GLN A 160 -12.45 -1.91 17.22
C GLN A 160 -12.89 -3.20 17.94
N LEU A 161 -11.94 -4.03 18.38
CA LEU A 161 -12.23 -5.24 19.13
C LEU A 161 -12.82 -4.92 20.52
N ASP A 162 -12.31 -3.90 21.22
CA ASP A 162 -12.85 -3.41 22.50
C ASP A 162 -14.35 -3.04 22.38
N LYS A 163 -14.76 -2.44 21.26
CA LYS A 163 -16.18 -2.14 20.98
C LYS A 163 -17.00 -3.41 20.77
N LEU A 164 -16.44 -4.41 20.10
CA LEU A 164 -17.09 -5.70 19.90
C LEU A 164 -17.22 -6.48 21.21
N VAL A 165 -16.25 -6.33 22.14
CA VAL A 165 -16.35 -6.85 23.51
C VAL A 165 -17.43 -6.10 24.29
N THR A 166 -17.44 -4.77 24.23
CA THR A 166 -18.43 -3.94 24.95
C THR A 166 -19.86 -4.23 24.49
N THR A 167 -20.06 -4.49 23.20
CA THR A 167 -21.38 -4.88 22.64
C THR A 167 -21.72 -6.35 22.89
N GLY A 168 -20.82 -7.14 23.48
CA GLY A 168 -21.00 -8.56 23.73
C GLY A 168 -20.91 -9.46 22.50
N THR A 169 -20.48 -8.92 21.35
CA THR A 169 -20.32 -9.68 20.09
C THR A 169 -19.21 -10.73 20.21
N ILE A 170 -18.12 -10.37 20.88
CA ILE A 170 -17.01 -11.26 21.21
C ILE A 170 -16.69 -11.15 22.71
N THR A 171 -16.00 -12.14 23.24
CA THR A 171 -15.48 -12.12 24.62
C THR A 171 -14.10 -11.49 24.69
N GLN A 172 -13.67 -11.08 25.88
CA GLN A 172 -12.31 -10.58 26.11
C GLN A 172 -11.24 -11.62 25.73
N THR A 173 -11.51 -12.90 25.97
CA THR A 173 -10.61 -14.00 25.59
C THR A 173 -10.46 -14.10 24.06
N GLU A 174 -11.57 -13.96 23.33
CA GLU A 174 -11.56 -13.96 21.87
C GLU A 174 -10.81 -12.75 21.31
N GLU A 175 -11.01 -11.55 21.86
CA GLU A 175 -10.20 -10.36 21.50
C GLU A 175 -8.69 -10.65 21.64
N ASN A 176 -8.28 -11.18 22.79
CA ASN A 176 -6.87 -11.47 23.05
C ASN A 176 -6.30 -12.50 22.06
N ASN A 177 -7.07 -13.54 21.75
CA ASN A 177 -6.68 -14.57 20.78
C ASN A 177 -6.60 -14.01 19.35
N ILE A 178 -7.53 -13.14 18.96
CA ILE A 178 -7.51 -12.44 17.67
C ILE A 178 -6.24 -11.58 17.55
N LEU A 179 -5.93 -10.76 18.57
CA LEU A 179 -4.73 -9.93 18.60
C LEU A 179 -3.45 -10.76 18.50
N LYS A 180 -3.39 -11.88 19.22
CA LYS A 180 -2.27 -12.82 19.15
C LYS A 180 -2.12 -13.40 17.75
N TYR A 181 -3.21 -13.91 17.16
CA TYR A 181 -3.20 -14.47 15.81
C TYR A 181 -2.65 -13.49 14.77
N LEU A 182 -3.08 -12.23 14.83
CA LEU A 182 -2.61 -11.19 13.92
C LEU A 182 -1.15 -10.81 14.12
N THR A 183 -0.69 -10.81 15.38
CA THR A 183 0.71 -10.56 15.72
C THR A 183 1.61 -11.68 15.17
N ASP A 184 1.18 -12.92 15.32
CA ASP A 184 1.88 -14.10 14.80
C ASP A 184 1.93 -14.05 13.26
N LYS A 185 0.79 -13.81 12.60
CA LYS A 185 0.72 -13.62 11.14
C LYS A 185 1.59 -12.50 10.61
N TYR A 186 1.64 -11.38 11.31
CA TYR A 186 2.53 -10.28 10.95
C TYR A 186 4.00 -10.70 11.03
N THR A 187 4.37 -11.45 12.07
CA THR A 187 5.73 -11.96 12.27
C THR A 187 6.11 -12.95 11.18
N GLU A 188 5.22 -13.87 10.81
CA GLU A 188 5.40 -14.81 9.69
C GLU A 188 5.61 -14.06 8.37
N LYS A 189 4.73 -13.10 8.06
CA LYS A 189 4.82 -12.29 6.85
C LYS A 189 6.11 -11.47 6.81
N LYS A 190 6.57 -10.94 7.94
CA LYS A 190 7.85 -10.22 8.02
C LYS A 190 9.01 -11.15 7.69
N ALA A 191 9.05 -12.35 8.28
CA ALA A 191 10.08 -13.34 7.98
C ALA A 191 10.03 -13.81 6.52
N GLU A 192 8.83 -13.96 5.95
CA GLU A 192 8.64 -14.25 4.53
C GLU A 192 9.19 -13.12 3.64
N MET A 193 8.90 -11.86 3.97
CA MET A 193 9.42 -10.70 3.24
C MET A 193 10.94 -10.61 3.32
N ASP A 194 11.54 -10.94 4.47
CA ASP A 194 13.00 -10.98 4.63
C ASP A 194 13.62 -12.08 3.75
N LYS A 195 12.98 -13.24 3.62
CA LYS A 195 13.40 -14.29 2.66
C LYS A 195 13.32 -13.79 1.23
N VAL A 196 12.18 -13.23 0.81
CA VAL A 196 11.96 -12.70 -0.55
C VAL A 196 12.94 -11.58 -0.88
N LYS A 197 13.28 -10.71 0.08
CA LYS A 197 14.23 -9.61 -0.10
C LYS A 197 15.64 -10.10 -0.48
N ASN A 198 16.03 -11.26 0.02
CA ASN A 198 17.36 -11.85 -0.19
C ASN A 198 17.42 -12.81 -1.41
N MET A 199 16.30 -13.10 -2.06
CA MET A 199 16.24 -13.94 -3.26
C MET A 199 16.69 -13.20 -4.54
N THR A 200 17.26 -13.94 -5.49
CA THR A 200 17.52 -13.46 -6.86
C THR A 200 16.22 -13.16 -7.61
N GLU A 201 16.32 -12.46 -8.75
CA GLU A 201 15.14 -12.10 -9.55
C GLU A 201 14.39 -13.33 -10.07
N THR A 202 15.12 -14.35 -10.53
CA THR A 202 14.57 -15.63 -10.99
C THR A 202 13.89 -16.38 -9.84
N GLU A 203 14.53 -16.47 -8.67
CA GLU A 203 13.95 -17.12 -7.49
C GLU A 203 12.69 -16.41 -7.00
N ARG A 204 12.68 -15.07 -6.98
CA ARG A 204 11.50 -14.28 -6.63
C ARG A 204 10.34 -14.54 -7.59
N LYS A 205 10.62 -14.61 -8.90
CA LYS A 205 9.58 -14.86 -9.90
C LYS A 205 8.93 -16.23 -9.68
N SER A 206 9.75 -17.28 -9.51
CA SER A 206 9.28 -18.63 -9.18
C SER A 206 8.50 -18.66 -7.86
N TYR A 207 8.97 -17.94 -6.84
CA TYR A 207 8.29 -17.82 -5.55
C TYR A 207 6.86 -17.27 -5.70
N PHE A 208 6.70 -16.14 -6.37
CA PHE A 208 5.38 -15.53 -6.55
C PHE A 208 4.48 -16.33 -7.49
N GLU A 209 5.02 -16.99 -8.52
CA GLU A 209 4.25 -17.91 -9.35
C GLU A 209 3.71 -19.09 -8.54
N SER A 210 4.52 -19.68 -7.65
CA SER A 210 4.09 -20.77 -6.76
C SER A 210 3.02 -20.35 -5.75
N LYS A 211 2.97 -19.05 -5.38
CA LYS A 211 1.98 -18.50 -4.43
C LYS A 211 0.68 -18.04 -5.09
N LYS A 212 0.63 -17.91 -6.42
CA LYS A 212 -0.60 -17.49 -7.13
C LYS A 212 -1.75 -18.49 -6.99
N SER A 213 -1.44 -19.77 -6.80
CA SER A 213 -2.44 -20.84 -6.66
C SER A 213 -2.90 -21.06 -5.22
N THR A 214 -2.38 -20.31 -4.25
CA THR A 214 -2.86 -20.37 -2.86
C THR A 214 -4.19 -19.62 -2.79
N GLU A 215 -5.27 -20.31 -2.42
CA GLU A 215 -6.55 -19.65 -2.15
C GLU A 215 -6.35 -18.55 -1.12
N LYS A 216 -6.91 -17.37 -1.41
CA LYS A 216 -6.94 -16.27 -0.46
C LYS A 216 -8.17 -16.46 0.42
N THR A 217 -7.94 -16.96 1.63
CA THR A 217 -8.95 -16.98 2.68
C THR A 217 -9.11 -15.58 3.28
N ASP A 218 -10.35 -15.17 3.54
CA ASP A 218 -10.60 -13.94 4.29
C ASP A 218 -10.22 -14.13 5.77
N PHE A 219 -9.77 -13.05 6.39
CA PHE A 219 -9.32 -13.05 7.78
C PHE A 219 -10.32 -13.68 8.74
N LEU A 220 -11.61 -13.35 8.62
CA LEU A 220 -12.64 -13.89 9.52
C LEU A 220 -12.81 -15.40 9.30
N SER A 221 -12.67 -15.88 8.06
CA SER A 221 -12.73 -17.31 7.74
C SER A 221 -11.55 -18.08 8.36
N GLU A 222 -10.36 -17.47 8.39
CA GLU A 222 -9.21 -18.06 9.08
C GLU A 222 -9.40 -18.12 10.60
N LEU A 223 -9.98 -17.07 11.21
CA LEU A 223 -10.31 -17.08 12.63
C LEU A 223 -11.34 -18.15 13.00
N VAL A 224 -12.33 -18.39 12.15
CA VAL A 224 -13.30 -19.49 12.32
C VAL A 224 -12.61 -20.84 12.20
N THR A 225 -11.78 -21.01 11.16
CA THR A 225 -11.06 -22.27 10.91
C THR A 225 -10.11 -22.63 12.06
N THR A 226 -9.49 -21.62 12.68
CA THR A 226 -8.62 -21.79 13.85
C THR A 226 -9.39 -21.94 15.17
N GLY A 227 -10.72 -21.82 15.15
CA GLY A 227 -11.58 -21.94 16.32
C GLY A 227 -11.46 -20.75 17.29
N ILE A 228 -10.93 -19.61 16.83
CA ILE A 228 -10.82 -18.40 17.65
C ILE A 228 -12.19 -17.74 17.86
N ILE A 229 -13.05 -17.79 16.84
CA ILE A 229 -14.44 -17.34 16.89
C ILE A 229 -15.35 -18.36 16.21
N SER A 230 -16.65 -18.33 16.51
CA SER A 230 -17.65 -19.10 15.75
C SER A 230 -18.01 -18.41 14.42
N GLN A 231 -18.62 -19.17 13.52
CA GLN A 231 -19.15 -18.63 12.26
C GLN A 231 -20.17 -17.50 12.50
N ASP A 232 -21.10 -17.69 13.44
CA ASP A 232 -22.10 -16.66 13.79
C ASP A 232 -21.43 -15.34 14.24
N LYS A 233 -20.34 -15.43 15.02
CA LYS A 233 -19.58 -14.26 15.45
C LYS A 233 -18.84 -13.62 14.29
N ALA A 234 -18.26 -14.41 13.38
CA ALA A 234 -17.64 -13.88 12.17
C ALA A 234 -18.65 -13.11 11.32
N ASP A 235 -19.86 -13.63 11.15
CA ASP A 235 -20.92 -12.98 10.38
C ASP A 235 -21.43 -11.70 11.08
N ALA A 236 -21.58 -11.73 12.40
CA ALA A 236 -21.91 -10.55 13.18
C ALA A 236 -20.84 -9.45 13.06
N ILE A 237 -19.56 -9.81 13.16
CA ILE A 237 -18.44 -8.87 12.97
C ILE A 237 -18.49 -8.29 11.56
N LYS A 238 -18.68 -9.13 10.54
CA LYS A 238 -18.74 -8.71 9.14
C LYS A 238 -19.88 -7.71 8.88
N ALA A 239 -21.03 -7.90 9.52
CA ALA A 239 -22.16 -6.97 9.43
C ALA A 239 -21.87 -5.59 10.05
N THR A 240 -20.95 -5.50 11.02
CA THR A 240 -20.54 -4.22 11.62
C THR A 240 -19.46 -3.48 10.81
N MET A 241 -18.80 -4.16 9.88
CA MET A 241 -17.79 -3.54 9.02
C MET A 241 -18.47 -2.86 7.82
N PRO A 242 -18.07 -1.62 7.46
CA PRO A 242 -18.60 -0.98 6.27
C PRO A 242 -18.22 -1.82 5.04
N THR A 243 -19.23 -2.25 4.28
CA THR A 243 -19.00 -2.93 3.01
C THR A 243 -18.25 -1.98 2.07
N PRO A 244 -17.18 -2.44 1.38
CA PRO A 244 -16.58 -1.68 0.30
C PRO A 244 -17.69 -1.28 -0.67
N LYS A 245 -17.83 0.02 -0.96
CA LYS A 245 -18.84 0.49 -1.92
C LYS A 245 -18.62 -0.27 -3.22
N ASP A 246 -19.67 -0.97 -3.66
CA ASP A 246 -19.65 -1.67 -4.93
C ASP A 246 -19.45 -0.64 -6.04
N HIS A 247 -18.27 -0.68 -6.69
CA HIS A 247 -17.97 0.16 -7.84
C HIS A 247 -18.58 -0.41 -9.14
N SER A 248 -19.40 -1.46 -9.05
CA SER A 248 -20.07 -2.09 -10.18
C SER A 248 -21.56 -1.70 -10.29
N THR A 249 -21.85 -0.41 -10.44
CA THR A 249 -23.12 0.00 -11.07
C THR A 249 -22.81 0.79 -12.34
N LYS A 250 -22.52 0.06 -13.42
CA LYS A 250 -22.77 0.60 -14.76
C LYS A 250 -24.28 0.66 -14.92
N ASP A 251 -24.80 1.87 -14.83
CA ASP A 251 -26.17 2.23 -15.17
C ASP A 251 -26.42 1.86 -16.65
N HIS A 252 -26.95 0.67 -16.89
CA HIS A 252 -27.60 0.34 -18.15
C HIS A 252 -29.05 0.80 -18.06
N SER A 253 -29.25 2.10 -18.15
CA SER A 253 -30.56 2.68 -18.45
C SER A 253 -30.94 2.29 -19.88
N THR A 254 -31.72 1.22 -20.01
CA THR A 254 -32.50 0.92 -21.19
C THR A 254 -33.58 2.01 -21.32
N LYS A 255 -33.36 2.98 -22.20
CA LYS A 255 -34.45 3.82 -22.70
C LYS A 255 -35.32 2.97 -23.62
N THR A 256 -36.50 2.61 -23.12
CA THR A 256 -37.66 2.25 -23.94
C THR A 256 -38.61 3.44 -24.01
N ASN A 257 -39.16 3.62 -25.23
CA ASN A 257 -40.07 4.63 -25.75
C ASN A 257 -39.44 5.94 -26.23
#